data_AF-A0A1R1PX62-F1
#
_entry.id   AF-A0A1R1PX62-F1
#
_cell.length_a   1.000
_cell.length_b   1.000
_cell.length_c   1.000
_cell.angle_alpha   90.00
_cell.angle_beta   90.00
_cell.angle_gamma   90.00
#
_symmetry.space_group_name_H-M   'P 1'
#
loop_
_entity.id
_entity.type
_entity.pdbx_description
1 polymer ?
#
loop_
_entity_poly.entity_id
_entity_poly.type
_entity_poly.pdbx_seq_one_letter_code
_entity_poly.pdbx_strand_id
1 'polypeptide(L)'
;MAFRQLLGGSKALVSTHSLALNATKTFAPKVTAQALSRSFSTSNQVSKSSEEKATSIIASLPGDSMVTKTGYIAAATGLTALLISKEIYVFNEETVILAAFASLVTLLYTKVREPMKQWGNEYRETLRDTMNSARQQHLELVDSKISSLSQLSNINAVNSDLFALSKEIVKMEAEIFEKQQEIAFINEVKAVLDSHVRYERSVRESEQKQVAEKIVTNIRGLLKNPKFQQDLVQECLADLKAKRQ
;
A
#
# COMPACT_ATOMS: atom_id res chain seq x y z
N MET A 1 0.77 -18.93 37.85
CA MET A 1 2.09 -19.60 37.84
C MET A 1 2.84 -19.09 36.62
N ALA A 2 3.60 -18.00 36.65
CA ALA A 2 4.76 -17.68 37.49
C ALA A 2 5.95 -18.60 37.23
N PHE A 3 7.08 -17.97 36.86
CA PHE A 3 8.47 -18.42 36.94
C PHE A 3 8.95 -19.51 35.97
N ARG A 4 9.94 -19.16 35.11
CA ARG A 4 11.37 -19.48 35.29
C ARG A 4 12.20 -19.09 34.03
N GLN A 5 13.03 -18.04 34.19
CA GLN A 5 14.49 -17.95 33.91
C GLN A 5 15.08 -18.57 32.61
N LEU A 6 16.16 -18.11 31.96
CA LEU A 6 17.23 -17.13 32.19
C LEU A 6 18.06 -17.04 30.87
N LEU A 7 18.87 -15.97 30.75
CA LEU A 7 20.17 -15.86 30.03
C LEU A 7 20.20 -15.40 28.56
N GLY A 8 20.74 -14.19 28.39
CA GLY A 8 21.30 -13.69 27.14
C GLY A 8 21.52 -12.18 27.21
N GLY A 9 22.50 -11.74 28.00
CA GLY A 9 22.69 -10.34 28.37
C GLY A 9 23.17 -9.43 27.23
N SER A 10 22.75 -8.16 27.29
CA SER A 10 23.37 -7.05 26.57
C SER A 10 23.55 -5.88 27.54
N LYS A 11 24.80 -5.45 27.70
CA LYS A 11 25.23 -4.35 28.57
C LYS A 11 25.11 -3.04 27.79
N ALA A 12 24.25 -2.12 28.22
CA ALA A 12 24.28 -0.72 27.80
C ALA A 12 24.97 0.11 28.88
N LEU A 13 26.12 0.72 28.55
CA LEU A 13 26.91 1.55 29.46
C LEU A 13 26.54 3.02 29.23
N VAL A 14 26.06 3.62 30.32
CA VAL A 14 25.62 4.99 30.52
C VAL A 14 26.79 5.98 30.47
N SER A 15 26.57 7.12 29.79
CA SER A 15 27.48 8.27 29.72
C SER A 15 27.40 9.12 30.99
N THR A 16 28.54 9.46 31.59
CA THR A 16 28.63 10.42 32.70
C THR A 16 29.52 11.60 32.30
N HIS A 17 28.97 12.81 32.50
CA HIS A 17 29.67 14.09 32.42
C HIS A 17 30.70 14.23 33.57
N SER A 18 31.86 14.81 33.27
CA SER A 18 32.73 15.39 34.30
C SER A 18 33.18 16.80 33.90
N LEU A 19 32.82 17.75 34.76
CA LEU A 19 33.36 19.10 34.84
C LEU A 19 34.70 19.03 35.59
N ALA A 20 35.72 19.74 35.12
CA ALA A 20 36.92 20.01 35.91
C ALA A 20 37.35 21.47 35.70
N LEU A 21 37.39 22.21 36.80
CA LEU A 21 37.80 23.61 36.93
C LEU A 21 39.30 23.73 37.24
N ASN A 22 39.93 24.71 36.58
CA ASN A 22 40.99 25.62 37.01
C ASN A 22 42.33 25.12 37.61
N ALA A 23 43.44 25.54 36.98
CA ALA A 23 44.64 26.02 37.69
C ALA A 23 45.52 26.92 36.80
N THR A 24 45.73 28.15 37.27
CA THR A 24 46.58 29.22 36.73
C THR A 24 48.07 28.87 36.76
N LYS A 25 48.81 29.13 35.66
CA LYS A 25 50.27 29.31 35.69
C LYS A 25 50.72 30.49 34.81
N THR A 26 51.01 31.57 35.53
CA THR A 26 52.05 32.59 35.34
C THR A 26 52.78 32.70 33.98
N PHE A 27 52.74 33.93 33.47
CA PHE A 27 53.46 34.48 32.32
C PHE A 27 54.95 34.72 32.64
N ALA A 28 55.85 34.31 31.74
CA ALA A 28 57.25 34.76 31.71
C ALA A 28 57.70 34.91 30.24
N PRO A 29 58.23 36.06 29.80
CA PRO A 29 58.65 36.25 28.43
C PRO A 29 60.05 35.66 28.21
N LYS A 30 60.16 34.65 27.36
CA LYS A 30 61.46 34.18 26.85
C LYS A 30 61.79 34.96 25.58
N VAL A 31 62.62 35.99 25.73
CA VAL A 31 63.26 36.69 24.61
C VAL A 31 64.10 35.68 23.85
N THR A 32 63.65 35.32 22.65
CA THR A 32 64.43 34.51 21.70
C THR A 32 64.88 35.46 20.60
N ALA A 33 66.19 35.64 20.49
CA ALA A 33 66.83 36.48 19.49
C ALA A 33 66.32 36.12 18.08
N GLN A 34 65.77 37.11 17.38
CA GLN A 34 65.36 36.99 15.99
C GLN A 34 66.62 36.88 15.12
N ALA A 35 66.98 35.67 14.71
CA ALA A 35 67.89 35.48 13.59
C ALA A 35 67.13 35.84 12.30
N LEU A 36 67.54 36.94 11.66
CA LEU A 36 67.07 37.37 10.35
C LEU A 36 67.38 36.29 9.30
N SER A 37 66.40 35.41 9.07
CA SER A 37 66.47 34.37 8.05
C SER A 37 66.04 34.99 6.72
N ARG A 38 67.03 35.37 5.90
CA ARG A 38 66.82 35.68 4.48
C ARG A 38 66.31 34.42 3.79
N SER A 39 65.00 34.34 3.56
CA SER A 39 64.39 33.23 2.83
C SER A 39 64.67 33.41 1.34
N PHE A 40 65.83 32.94 0.88
CA PHE A 40 65.99 32.56 -0.51
C PHE A 40 65.26 31.22 -0.70
N SER A 41 64.08 31.27 -1.31
CA SER A 41 63.35 30.07 -1.69
C SER A 41 64.05 29.41 -2.87
N THR A 42 64.96 28.49 -2.59
CA THR A 42 65.22 27.35 -3.49
C THR A 42 64.57 26.13 -2.85
N SER A 43 63.27 26.00 -3.09
CA SER A 43 62.54 24.78 -2.75
C SER A 43 62.85 23.73 -3.81
N ASN A 44 63.66 22.74 -3.42
CA ASN A 44 63.86 21.50 -4.13
C ASN A 44 62.61 20.62 -4.02
N GLN A 45 61.54 21.00 -4.72
CA GLN A 45 60.48 20.08 -5.13
C GLN A 45 60.56 19.94 -6.64
N VAL A 46 60.71 18.69 -7.09
CA VAL A 46 60.65 18.28 -8.50
C VAL A 46 59.57 19.08 -9.21
N SER A 47 60.04 20.04 -10.00
CA SER A 47 59.25 20.87 -10.85
C SER A 47 58.55 19.96 -11.85
N LYS A 48 57.21 19.85 -11.78
CA LYS A 48 56.43 19.81 -13.03
C LYS A 48 57.07 20.83 -13.95
N SER A 49 57.53 20.40 -15.13
CA SER A 49 58.47 21.18 -15.94
C SER A 49 57.89 22.60 -16.07
N SER A 50 58.74 23.63 -15.98
CA SER A 50 58.28 25.02 -16.10
C SER A 50 57.37 25.22 -17.33
N GLU A 51 57.66 24.42 -18.37
CA GLU A 51 56.91 24.28 -19.62
C GLU A 51 55.49 23.73 -19.42
N GLU A 52 55.29 22.70 -18.60
CA GLU A 52 53.96 22.15 -18.27
C GLU A 52 53.09 23.14 -17.49
N LYS A 53 53.69 23.92 -16.59
CA LYS A 53 52.94 24.96 -15.84
C LYS A 53 52.59 26.14 -16.75
N ALA A 54 53.55 26.61 -17.54
CA ALA A 54 53.32 27.69 -18.51
C ALA A 54 52.24 27.30 -19.53
N THR A 55 52.28 26.08 -20.06
CA THR A 55 51.25 25.57 -20.98
C THR A 55 49.88 25.45 -20.30
N SER A 56 49.81 25.06 -19.02
CA SER A 56 48.54 25.04 -18.27
C SER A 56 47.95 26.43 -18.03
N ILE A 57 48.79 27.45 -17.81
CA ILE A 57 48.36 28.85 -17.66
C ILE A 57 47.85 29.37 -18.99
N ILE A 58 48.60 29.19 -20.07
CA ILE A 58 48.19 29.57 -21.43
C ILE A 58 46.87 28.88 -21.79
N ALA A 59 46.73 27.59 -21.47
CA ALA A 59 45.52 26.83 -21.75
C ALA A 59 44.29 27.36 -20.99
N SER A 60 44.46 27.86 -19.77
CA SER A 60 43.37 28.38 -18.93
C SER A 60 42.77 29.72 -19.37
N LEU A 61 43.44 30.45 -20.28
CA LEU A 61 42.91 31.69 -20.83
C LEU A 61 41.78 31.42 -21.85
N PRO A 62 40.73 32.25 -21.88
CA PRO A 62 39.64 32.10 -22.84
C PRO A 62 40.12 32.29 -24.28
N GLY A 63 39.62 31.45 -25.20
CA GLY A 63 39.91 31.49 -26.63
C GLY A 63 40.37 30.14 -27.19
N ASP A 64 39.98 29.86 -28.43
CA ASP A 64 40.20 28.56 -29.07
C ASP A 64 41.54 28.47 -29.84
N SER A 65 42.21 29.61 -30.08
CA SER A 65 43.47 29.68 -30.83
C SER A 65 44.67 29.98 -29.94
N MET A 66 45.79 29.28 -30.19
CA MET A 66 47.08 29.50 -29.51
C MET A 66 47.60 30.93 -29.71
N VAL A 67 47.36 31.52 -30.88
CA VAL A 67 47.74 32.90 -31.20
C VAL A 67 46.96 33.88 -30.32
N THR A 68 45.68 33.61 -30.08
CA THR A 68 44.83 34.46 -29.22
C THR A 68 45.25 34.36 -27.76
N LYS A 69 45.56 33.15 -27.26
CA LYS A 69 46.03 32.93 -25.88
C LYS A 69 47.35 33.65 -25.60
N THR A 70 48.33 33.51 -26.49
CA THR A 70 49.60 34.25 -26.38
C THR A 70 49.41 35.74 -26.63
N GLY A 71 48.49 36.11 -27.53
CA GLY A 71 48.11 37.48 -27.81
C GLY A 71 47.59 38.22 -26.59
N TYR A 72 46.76 37.59 -25.75
CA TYR A 72 46.31 38.19 -24.49
C TYR A 72 47.45 38.42 -23.50
N ILE A 73 48.35 37.44 -23.34
CA ILE A 73 49.49 37.59 -22.42
C ILE A 73 50.43 38.68 -22.94
N ALA A 74 50.79 38.64 -24.23
CA ALA A 74 51.64 39.63 -24.87
C ALA A 74 51.03 41.03 -24.83
N ALA A 75 49.73 41.17 -25.06
CA ALA A 75 49.01 42.44 -24.96
C ALA A 75 48.97 42.95 -23.51
N ALA A 76 48.68 42.08 -22.54
CA ALA A 76 48.66 42.45 -21.12
C ALA A 76 50.06 42.90 -20.66
N THR A 77 51.10 42.13 -20.95
CA THR A 77 52.49 42.47 -20.62
C THR A 77 52.96 43.72 -21.38
N GLY A 78 52.58 43.88 -22.64
CA GLY A 78 52.90 45.07 -23.43
C GLY A 78 52.22 46.32 -22.87
N LEU A 79 50.93 46.23 -22.51
CA LEU A 79 50.20 47.34 -21.90
C LEU A 79 50.78 47.70 -20.53
N THR A 80 51.10 46.73 -19.67
CA THR A 80 51.73 47.02 -18.37
C THR A 80 53.12 47.64 -18.54
N ALA A 81 53.93 47.14 -19.48
CA ALA A 81 55.23 47.71 -19.82
C ALA A 81 55.12 49.14 -20.36
N LEU A 82 54.08 49.44 -21.15
CA LEU A 82 53.83 50.80 -21.64
C LEU A 82 53.33 51.73 -20.52
N LEU A 83 52.46 51.26 -19.64
CA LEU A 83 51.97 52.04 -18.50
C LEU A 83 53.09 52.44 -17.55
N ILE A 84 54.04 51.52 -17.27
CA ILE A 84 55.21 51.84 -16.46
C ILE A 84 56.22 52.70 -17.21
N SER A 85 56.49 52.40 -18.49
CA SER A 85 57.50 53.12 -19.26
C SER A 85 57.10 54.55 -19.57
N LYS A 86 55.80 54.84 -19.71
CA LYS A 86 55.29 56.20 -19.94
C LYS A 86 54.83 56.89 -18.65
N GLU A 87 55.02 56.27 -17.48
CA GLU A 87 54.58 56.81 -16.18
C GLU A 87 53.09 57.19 -16.15
N ILE A 88 52.28 56.56 -17.01
CA ILE A 88 50.82 56.77 -17.03
C ILE A 88 50.22 56.20 -15.72
N TYR A 89 50.91 55.23 -15.11
CA TYR A 89 50.60 54.73 -13.78
C TYR A 89 51.69 55.16 -12.78
N VAL A 90 51.35 56.07 -11.87
CA VAL A 90 52.24 56.56 -10.81
C VAL A 90 52.08 55.70 -9.56
N PHE A 91 53.18 55.12 -9.09
CA PHE A 91 53.18 54.39 -7.82
C PHE A 91 53.11 55.36 -6.65
N ASN A 92 51.92 55.49 -6.06
CA ASN A 92 51.68 56.22 -4.82
C ASN A 92 51.18 55.29 -3.70
N GLU A 93 50.90 55.86 -2.52
CA GLU A 93 50.33 55.21 -1.34
C GLU A 93 49.03 54.41 -1.61
N GLU A 94 48.22 54.84 -2.59
CA GLU A 94 47.00 54.13 -3.01
C GLU A 94 47.28 52.76 -3.64
N THR A 95 48.47 52.54 -4.20
CA THR A 95 48.83 51.25 -4.82
C THR A 95 48.98 50.13 -3.79
N VAL A 96 49.39 50.47 -2.56
CA VAL A 96 49.46 49.53 -1.44
C VAL A 96 48.06 49.15 -0.97
N ILE A 97 47.14 50.12 -0.94
CA ILE A 97 45.71 49.88 -0.63
C ILE A 97 45.08 48.99 -1.70
N LEU A 98 45.36 49.24 -2.98
CA LEU A 98 44.88 48.41 -4.09
C LEU A 98 45.41 46.97 -3.98
N ALA A 99 46.71 46.79 -3.70
CA ALA A 99 47.29 45.47 -3.52
C ALA A 99 46.68 44.72 -2.32
N ALA A 100 46.45 45.40 -1.19
CA ALA A 100 45.77 44.83 -0.04
C ALA A 100 44.32 44.44 -0.36
N PHE A 101 43.57 45.30 -1.04
CA PHE A 101 42.19 45.02 -1.47
C PHE A 101 42.13 43.84 -2.45
N ALA A 102 43.01 43.80 -3.46
CA ALA A 102 43.09 42.69 -4.40
C ALA A 102 43.42 41.36 -3.70
N SER A 103 44.30 41.38 -2.70
CA SER A 103 44.62 40.19 -1.90
C SER A 103 43.41 39.71 -1.09
N LEU A 104 42.67 40.63 -0.46
CA LEU A 104 41.45 40.34 0.29
C LEU A 104 40.35 39.76 -0.62
N VAL A 105 40.11 40.39 -1.76
CA VAL A 105 39.13 39.94 -2.76
C VAL A 105 39.49 38.55 -3.28
N THR A 106 40.77 38.27 -3.53
CA THR A 106 41.22 36.95 -3.98
C THR A 106 40.96 35.88 -2.93
N LEU A 107 41.29 36.16 -1.66
CA LEU A 107 41.00 35.24 -0.56
C LEU A 107 39.49 35.02 -0.40
N LEU A 108 38.69 36.07 -0.47
CA LEU A 108 37.23 35.97 -0.37
C LEU A 108 36.64 35.17 -1.54
N TYR A 109 37.10 35.45 -2.76
CA TYR A 109 36.64 34.76 -3.97
C TYR A 109 36.91 33.26 -3.89
N THR A 110 38.12 32.86 -3.47
CA THR A 110 38.46 31.44 -3.35
C THR A 110 37.59 30.72 -2.31
N LYS A 111 37.20 31.40 -1.22
CA LYS A 111 36.34 30.81 -0.16
C LYS A 111 34.85 30.80 -0.50
N VAL A 112 34.35 31.81 -1.21
CA VAL A 112 32.90 31.94 -1.54
C VAL A 112 32.52 31.16 -2.80
N ARG A 113 33.47 30.93 -3.72
CA ARG A 113 33.19 30.24 -4.99
C ARG A 113 32.61 28.84 -4.82
N GLU A 114 33.19 28.03 -3.93
CA GLU A 114 32.75 26.66 -3.70
C GLU A 114 31.31 26.56 -3.17
N PRO A 115 30.93 27.24 -2.06
CA PRO A 115 29.57 27.16 -1.55
C PRO A 115 28.54 27.73 -2.52
N MET A 116 28.86 28.79 -3.26
CA MET A 116 27.96 29.34 -4.28
C MET A 116 27.73 28.36 -5.44
N LYS A 117 28.78 27.66 -5.88
CA LYS A 117 28.67 26.62 -6.90
C LYS A 117 27.87 25.42 -6.40
N GLN A 118 28.09 24.99 -5.16
CA GLN A 118 27.34 23.91 -4.54
C GLN A 118 25.85 24.25 -4.43
N TRP A 119 25.53 25.44 -3.93
CA TRP A 119 24.16 25.94 -3.82
C TRP A 119 23.46 25.99 -5.18
N GLY A 120 24.13 26.51 -6.21
CA GLY A 120 23.58 26.55 -7.57
C GLY A 120 23.34 25.15 -8.16
N ASN A 121 24.23 24.20 -7.89
CA ASN A 121 24.06 22.81 -8.32
C ASN A 121 22.93 22.10 -7.60
N GLU A 122 22.82 22.29 -6.29
CA GLU A 122 21.76 21.70 -5.45
C GLU A 122 20.39 22.22 -5.87
N TYR A 123 20.24 23.54 -6.01
CA TYR A 123 18.99 24.14 -6.48
C TYR A 123 18.57 23.62 -7.86
N ARG A 124 19.54 23.49 -8.78
CA ARG A 124 19.28 22.92 -10.11
C ARG A 124 18.85 21.45 -10.02
N GLU A 125 19.43 20.68 -9.10
CA GLU A 125 19.09 19.27 -8.91
C GLU A 125 17.68 19.12 -8.32
N THR A 126 17.35 19.87 -7.27
CA THR A 126 16.00 19.88 -6.68
C THR A 126 14.93 20.24 -7.71
N LEU A 127 15.21 21.20 -8.59
CA LEU A 127 14.29 21.57 -9.67
C LEU A 127 14.11 20.44 -10.68
N ARG A 128 15.20 19.75 -11.05
CA ARG A 128 15.14 18.59 -11.95
C ARG A 128 14.38 17.43 -11.32
N ASP A 129 14.64 17.13 -10.06
CA ASP A 129 13.97 16.07 -9.31
C ASP A 129 12.47 16.34 -9.18
N THR A 130 12.09 17.59 -8.88
CA THR A 130 10.68 17.99 -8.80
C THR A 130 9.98 17.83 -10.16
N MET A 131 10.62 18.28 -11.26
CA MET A 131 10.04 18.13 -12.60
C MET A 131 9.96 16.66 -13.04
N ASN A 132 10.95 15.84 -12.70
CA ASN A 132 10.95 14.42 -13.04
C ASN A 132 9.90 13.66 -12.22
N SER A 133 9.80 13.94 -10.91
CA SER A 133 8.77 13.40 -10.03
C SER A 133 7.36 13.79 -10.49
N ALA A 134 7.13 15.05 -10.87
CA ALA A 134 5.85 15.49 -11.40
C ALA A 134 5.47 14.77 -12.71
N ARG A 135 6.43 14.53 -13.61
CA ARG A 135 6.18 13.74 -14.83
C ARG A 135 5.82 12.30 -14.49
N GLN A 136 6.55 11.67 -13.57
CA GLN A 136 6.31 10.30 -13.18
C GLN A 136 4.95 10.13 -12.50
N GLN A 137 4.59 11.02 -11.57
CA GLN A 137 3.26 11.04 -10.96
C GLN A 137 2.16 11.24 -12.01
N HIS A 138 2.36 12.12 -13.00
CA HIS A 138 1.38 12.29 -14.07
C HIS A 138 1.23 11.02 -14.93
N LEU A 139 2.32 10.32 -15.24
CA LEU A 139 2.27 9.04 -15.95
C LEU A 139 1.49 8.00 -15.13
N GLU A 140 1.79 7.85 -13.85
CA GLU A 140 1.09 6.93 -12.95
C GLU A 140 -0.42 7.24 -12.84
N LEU A 141 -0.78 8.52 -12.77
CA LEU A 141 -2.18 8.96 -12.77
C LEU A 141 -2.89 8.65 -14.09
N VAL A 142 -2.21 8.84 -15.22
CA VAL A 142 -2.76 8.50 -16.54
C VAL A 142 -2.91 6.99 -16.69
N ASP A 143 -1.93 6.20 -16.25
CA ASP A 143 -1.99 4.74 -16.27
C ASP A 143 -3.12 4.20 -15.39
N SER A 144 -3.31 4.77 -14.20
CA SER A 144 -4.43 4.43 -13.31
C SER A 144 -5.78 4.73 -13.98
N LYS A 145 -5.91 5.88 -14.66
CA LYS A 145 -7.11 6.22 -15.44
C LYS A 145 -7.33 5.27 -16.61
N ILE A 146 -6.27 4.90 -17.33
CA ILE A 146 -6.34 3.92 -18.42
C ILE A 146 -6.81 2.56 -17.89
N SER A 147 -6.29 2.10 -16.73
CA SER A 147 -6.73 0.84 -16.13
C SER A 147 -8.23 0.87 -15.76
N SER A 148 -8.71 1.99 -15.23
CA SER A 148 -10.12 2.18 -14.86
C SER A 148 -11.01 2.23 -16.11
N LEU A 149 -10.58 2.93 -17.16
CA LEU A 149 -11.30 2.98 -18.45
C LEU A 149 -11.27 1.63 -19.18
N SER A 150 -10.18 0.86 -19.05
CA SER A 150 -10.07 -0.49 -19.63
C SER A 150 -11.08 -1.44 -18.99
N GLN A 151 -11.36 -1.33 -17.69
CA GLN A 151 -12.42 -2.11 -17.04
C GLN A 151 -13.80 -1.76 -17.61
N LEU A 152 -14.01 -0.48 -17.96
CA LEU A 152 -15.25 0.00 -18.60
C LEU A 152 -15.34 -0.34 -20.09
N SER A 153 -14.28 -0.82 -20.74
CA SER A 153 -14.34 -1.19 -22.16
C SER A 153 -15.32 -2.35 -22.44
N ASN A 154 -15.54 -3.23 -21.45
CA ASN A 154 -16.42 -4.40 -21.57
C ASN A 154 -17.89 -4.11 -21.21
N ILE A 155 -18.30 -2.85 -21.03
CA ILE A 155 -19.70 -2.51 -20.67
C ILE A 155 -20.72 -2.98 -21.70
N ASN A 156 -20.35 -3.06 -22.98
CA ASN A 156 -21.26 -3.51 -24.02
C ASN A 156 -21.62 -4.99 -23.87
N ALA A 157 -20.65 -5.83 -23.50
CA ALA A 157 -20.88 -7.25 -23.23
C ALA A 157 -21.71 -7.45 -21.96
N VAL A 158 -21.36 -6.76 -20.86
CA VAL A 158 -22.13 -6.82 -19.62
C VAL A 158 -23.58 -6.35 -19.83
N ASN A 159 -23.79 -5.33 -20.64
CA ASN A 159 -25.12 -4.84 -20.96
C ASN A 159 -25.93 -5.86 -21.79
N SER A 160 -25.33 -6.50 -22.80
CA SER A 160 -26.01 -7.57 -23.54
C SER A 160 -26.36 -8.77 -22.64
N ASP A 161 -25.47 -9.12 -21.71
CA ASP A 161 -25.69 -10.22 -20.76
C ASP A 161 -26.83 -9.90 -19.79
N LEU A 162 -26.94 -8.65 -19.32
CA LEU A 162 -28.06 -8.19 -18.49
C LEU A 162 -29.41 -8.27 -19.22
N PHE A 163 -29.44 -7.91 -20.51
CA PHE A 163 -30.64 -8.07 -21.34
C PHE A 163 -30.98 -9.54 -21.61
N ALA A 164 -29.97 -10.39 -21.83
CA ALA A 164 -30.16 -11.83 -21.99
C ALA A 164 -30.72 -12.46 -20.71
N LEU A 165 -30.14 -12.12 -19.55
CA LEU A 165 -30.61 -12.56 -18.24
C LEU A 165 -32.05 -12.11 -17.96
N SER A 166 -32.37 -10.84 -18.27
CA SER A 166 -33.75 -10.34 -18.13
C SER A 166 -34.74 -11.14 -18.99
N LYS A 167 -34.35 -11.52 -20.22
CA LYS A 167 -35.17 -12.34 -21.10
C LYS A 167 -35.33 -13.78 -20.59
N GLU A 168 -34.28 -14.35 -20.03
CA GLU A 168 -34.29 -15.68 -19.43
C GLU A 168 -35.19 -15.74 -18.19
N ILE A 169 -35.14 -14.71 -17.32
CA ILE A 169 -36.02 -14.59 -16.16
C ILE A 169 -37.49 -14.61 -16.59
N VAL A 170 -37.88 -13.81 -17.59
CA VAL A 170 -39.26 -13.77 -18.09
C VAL A 170 -39.68 -15.13 -18.66
N LYS A 171 -38.76 -15.83 -19.36
CA LYS A 171 -39.04 -17.17 -19.89
C LYS A 171 -39.25 -18.19 -18.77
N MET A 172 -38.36 -18.21 -17.77
CA MET A 172 -38.48 -19.11 -16.62
C MET A 172 -39.73 -18.81 -15.79
N GLU A 173 -40.09 -17.53 -15.64
CA GLU A 173 -41.31 -17.14 -14.93
C GLU A 173 -42.56 -17.64 -15.65
N ALA A 174 -42.60 -17.56 -16.98
CA ALA A 174 -43.70 -18.14 -17.76
C ALA A 174 -43.80 -19.68 -17.60
N GLU A 175 -42.66 -20.38 -17.64
CA GLU A 175 -42.61 -21.84 -17.41
C GLU A 175 -43.07 -22.19 -15.98
N ILE A 176 -42.66 -21.41 -14.97
CA ILE A 176 -43.11 -21.58 -13.58
C ILE A 176 -44.63 -21.38 -13.48
N PHE A 177 -45.19 -20.36 -14.14
CA PHE A 177 -46.63 -20.12 -14.15
C PHE A 177 -47.42 -21.28 -14.76
N GLU A 178 -46.96 -21.84 -15.88
CA GLU A 178 -47.58 -23.01 -16.50
C GLU A 178 -47.58 -24.22 -15.54
N LYS A 179 -46.43 -24.51 -14.94
CA LYS A 179 -46.32 -25.62 -13.96
C LYS A 179 -47.14 -25.39 -12.71
N GLN A 180 -47.27 -24.15 -12.26
CA GLN A 180 -48.12 -23.83 -11.12
C GLN A 180 -49.61 -24.02 -11.44
N GLN A 181 -50.05 -23.72 -12.67
CA GLN A 181 -51.40 -24.02 -13.14
C GLN A 181 -51.65 -25.54 -13.21
N GLU A 182 -50.70 -26.32 -13.74
CA GLU A 182 -50.78 -27.79 -13.75
C GLU A 182 -50.92 -28.37 -12.33
N ILE A 183 -50.11 -27.89 -11.38
CA ILE A 183 -50.15 -28.34 -9.97
C ILE A 183 -51.47 -27.94 -9.31
N ALA A 184 -51.96 -26.72 -9.56
CA ALA A 184 -53.25 -26.26 -9.03
C ALA A 184 -54.38 -27.18 -9.51
N PHE A 185 -54.42 -27.50 -10.80
CA PHE A 185 -55.40 -28.43 -11.36
C PHE A 185 -55.29 -29.84 -10.75
N ILE A 186 -54.08 -30.39 -10.62
CA ILE A 186 -53.86 -31.69 -9.98
C ILE A 186 -54.35 -31.70 -8.53
N ASN A 187 -54.12 -30.61 -7.79
CA ASN A 187 -54.58 -30.48 -6.41
C ASN A 187 -56.11 -30.42 -6.30
N GLU A 188 -56.78 -29.73 -7.23
CA GLU A 188 -58.24 -29.72 -7.30
C GLU A 188 -58.81 -31.11 -7.58
N VAL A 189 -58.28 -31.82 -8.57
CA VAL A 189 -58.69 -33.18 -8.90
C VAL A 189 -58.45 -34.14 -7.73
N LYS A 190 -57.29 -34.02 -7.08
CA LYS A 190 -56.98 -34.80 -5.87
C LYS A 190 -57.96 -34.50 -4.74
N ALA A 191 -58.30 -33.23 -4.50
CA ALA A 191 -59.25 -32.85 -3.47
C ALA A 191 -60.65 -33.47 -3.72
N VAL A 192 -61.10 -33.51 -4.99
CA VAL A 192 -62.35 -34.20 -5.36
C VAL A 192 -62.25 -35.69 -5.07
N LEU A 193 -61.16 -36.35 -5.47
CA LEU A 193 -60.99 -37.79 -5.23
C LEU A 193 -60.90 -38.13 -3.74
N ASP A 194 -60.14 -37.35 -2.97
CA ASP A 194 -60.04 -37.49 -1.51
C ASP A 194 -61.42 -37.28 -0.84
N SER A 195 -62.24 -36.37 -1.35
CA SER A 195 -63.61 -36.16 -0.86
C SER A 195 -64.52 -37.37 -1.10
N HIS A 196 -64.41 -38.02 -2.27
CA HIS A 196 -65.13 -39.24 -2.59
C HIS A 196 -64.68 -40.40 -1.71
N VAL A 197 -63.37 -40.60 -1.53
CA VAL A 197 -62.83 -41.64 -0.65
C VAL A 197 -63.28 -41.42 0.79
N ARG A 198 -63.28 -40.17 1.26
CA ARG A 198 -63.79 -39.82 2.60
C ARG A 198 -65.29 -40.10 2.74
N TYR A 199 -66.08 -39.78 1.72
CA TYR A 199 -67.51 -40.11 1.69
C TYR A 199 -67.74 -41.62 1.74
N GLU A 200 -67.05 -42.41 0.91
CA GLU A 200 -67.16 -43.88 0.92
C GLU A 200 -66.79 -44.48 2.29
N ARG A 201 -65.71 -44.01 2.91
CA ARG A 201 -65.31 -44.46 4.25
C ARG A 201 -66.40 -44.15 5.28
N SER A 202 -66.96 -42.93 5.25
CA SER A 202 -68.04 -42.53 6.15
C SER A 202 -69.31 -43.36 5.97
N VAL A 203 -69.67 -43.70 4.73
CA VAL A 203 -70.80 -44.57 4.43
C VAL A 203 -70.54 -45.98 4.96
N ARG A 204 -69.38 -46.58 4.65
CA ARG A 204 -69.00 -47.92 5.15
C ARG A 204 -69.00 -47.99 6.69
N GLU A 205 -68.47 -46.97 7.36
CA GLU A 205 -68.50 -46.90 8.83
C GLU A 205 -69.93 -46.79 9.38
N SER A 206 -70.82 -46.05 8.70
CA SER A 206 -72.22 -45.91 9.11
C SER A 206 -72.99 -47.22 8.90
N GLU A 207 -72.77 -47.91 7.78
CA GLU A 207 -73.33 -49.23 7.52
C GLU A 207 -72.86 -50.26 8.54
N GLN A 208 -71.56 -50.28 8.87
CA GLN A 208 -71.01 -51.16 9.90
C GLN A 208 -71.62 -50.88 11.27
N LYS A 209 -71.82 -49.61 11.65
CA LYS A 209 -72.53 -49.24 12.88
C LYS A 209 -73.97 -49.71 12.88
N GLN A 210 -74.72 -49.50 11.80
CA GLN A 210 -76.10 -49.97 11.68
C GLN A 210 -76.20 -51.50 11.75
N VAL A 211 -75.30 -52.22 11.07
CA VAL A 211 -75.24 -53.69 11.12
C VAL A 211 -74.90 -54.16 12.54
N ALA A 212 -73.93 -53.54 13.21
CA ALA A 212 -73.58 -53.85 14.59
C ALA A 212 -74.75 -53.58 15.56
N GLU A 213 -75.44 -52.46 15.43
CA GLU A 213 -76.64 -52.13 16.24
C GLU A 213 -77.77 -53.13 16.03
N LYS A 214 -78.03 -53.53 14.77
CA LYS A 214 -79.01 -54.58 14.45
C LYS A 214 -78.63 -55.91 15.08
N ILE A 215 -77.37 -56.33 14.97
CA ILE A 215 -76.86 -57.57 15.60
C ILE A 215 -77.00 -57.51 17.13
N VAL A 216 -76.57 -56.40 17.76
CA VAL A 216 -76.67 -56.22 19.21
C VAL A 216 -78.14 -56.23 19.67
N THR A 217 -79.04 -55.59 18.93
CA THR A 217 -80.47 -55.57 19.25
C THR A 217 -81.10 -56.95 19.10
N ASN A 218 -80.76 -57.68 18.03
CA ASN A 218 -81.21 -59.06 17.82
C ASN A 218 -80.71 -59.99 18.94
N ILE A 219 -79.43 -59.91 19.32
CA ILE A 219 -78.86 -60.68 20.43
C ILE A 219 -79.57 -60.33 21.75
N ARG A 220 -79.77 -59.04 22.05
CA ARG A 220 -80.53 -58.61 23.25
C ARG A 220 -81.98 -59.09 23.22
N GLY A 221 -82.60 -59.18 22.06
CA GLY A 221 -83.94 -59.75 21.87
C GLY A 221 -83.97 -61.26 22.14
N LEU A 222 -83.01 -62.01 21.59
CA LEU A 222 -82.86 -63.45 21.85
C LEU A 222 -82.59 -63.75 23.33
N LEU A 223 -81.77 -62.94 24.00
CA LEU A 223 -81.48 -63.06 25.45
C LEU A 223 -82.71 -62.82 26.34
N LYS A 224 -83.76 -62.15 25.86
CA LYS A 224 -85.02 -61.97 26.60
C LYS A 224 -85.98 -63.16 26.45
N ASN A 225 -85.75 -64.08 25.51
CA ASN A 225 -86.60 -65.23 25.32
C ASN A 225 -86.34 -66.30 26.39
N PRO A 226 -87.37 -66.79 27.11
CA PRO A 226 -87.19 -67.72 28.23
C PRO A 226 -86.66 -69.10 27.80
N LYS A 227 -86.91 -69.50 26.54
CA LYS A 227 -86.42 -70.76 25.97
C LYS A 227 -84.89 -70.75 25.77
N PHE A 228 -84.35 -69.66 25.22
CA PHE A 228 -82.90 -69.51 25.03
C PHE A 228 -82.14 -69.36 26.36
N GLN A 229 -82.76 -68.73 27.38
CA GLN A 229 -82.18 -68.67 28.72
C GLN A 229 -82.07 -70.05 29.37
N GLN A 230 -83.08 -70.92 29.20
CA GLN A 230 -83.02 -72.29 29.72
C GLN A 230 -81.98 -73.13 28.98
N ASP A 231 -81.91 -73.02 27.65
CA ASP A 231 -80.90 -73.72 26.83
C ASP A 231 -79.47 -73.26 27.19
N LEU A 232 -79.24 -71.96 27.42
CA LEU A 232 -77.95 -71.43 27.86
C LEU A 232 -77.56 -71.91 29.26
N VAL A 233 -78.51 -71.97 30.20
CA VAL A 233 -78.25 -72.51 31.55
C VAL A 233 -77.95 -74.00 31.50
N GLN A 234 -78.62 -74.76 30.62
CA GLN A 234 -78.31 -76.18 30.39
C GLN A 234 -76.91 -76.37 29.79
N GLU A 235 -76.53 -75.56 28.81
CA GLU A 235 -75.18 -75.58 28.22
C GLU A 235 -74.12 -75.20 29.25
N CYS A 236 -74.33 -74.14 30.06
CA CYS A 236 -73.42 -73.80 31.15
C CYS A 236 -73.33 -74.90 32.22
N LEU A 237 -74.43 -75.62 32.51
CA LEU A 237 -74.41 -76.79 33.41
C LEU A 237 -73.68 -77.99 32.80
N ALA A 238 -73.77 -78.18 31.48
CA ALA A 238 -73.01 -79.19 30.74
C ALA A 238 -71.51 -78.87 30.75
N ASP A 239 -71.12 -77.62 30.48
CA ASP A 239 -69.73 -77.15 30.54
C ASP A 239 -69.14 -77.27 31.97
N LEU A 240 -69.93 -76.94 33.00
CA LEU A 240 -69.48 -77.13 34.39
C LEU A 240 -69.36 -78.59 34.80
N LYS A 241 -70.18 -79.51 34.25
CA LYS A 241 -70.01 -80.95 34.44
C LYS A 241 -68.78 -81.47 33.70
N ALA A 242 -68.54 -81.00 32.48
CA ALA A 242 -67.36 -81.35 31.69
C ALA A 242 -66.05 -80.85 32.35
N LYS A 243 -66.08 -79.71 33.03
CA LYS A 243 -64.92 -79.16 33.76
C LYS A 243 -64.73 -79.71 35.19
N ARG A 244 -65.69 -80.51 35.70
CA ARG A 244 -65.64 -81.13 37.05
C ARG A 244 -65.25 -82.62 37.02
N GLN A 245 -65.13 -83.20 35.83
CA GLN A 245 -64.32 -84.40 35.60
C GLN A 245 -62.87 -83.99 35.33
#